data_AF-F6DDK5-F1
#
_entry.id   AF-F6DDK5-F1
#
_cell.length_a   1.000
_cell.length_b   1.000
_cell.length_c   1.000
_cell.angle_alpha   90.00
_cell.angle_beta   90.00
_cell.angle_gamma   90.00
#
_symmetry.space_group_name_H-M   'P 1'
#
loop_
_entity.id
_entity.type
_entity.pdbx_description
1 polymer ?
#
loop_
_entity_poly.entity_id
_entity_poly.type
_entity_poly.pdbx_seq_one_letter_code
_entity_poly.pdbx_strand_id
1 'polypeptide(L)'
;MQAVRLFQGYLWHPRALALDLKALLPGEVAGARLLWDEVPPPTPFFEDGTPTHTQRFYQLTLLVLTEEPPEALKPLAEEAAKVLGEVLEGLPPGVGWLLLEDLRPL
;
A
#
# COMPACT_ATOMS: atom_id res chain seq x y z
N MET A 1 -0.39 -5.47 -25.11
CA MET A 1 -0.84 -5.52 -23.70
C MET A 1 0.16 -6.23 -22.79
N GLN A 2 0.63 -5.56 -21.74
CA GLN A 2 1.56 -6.05 -20.71
C GLN A 2 0.99 -5.82 -19.31
N ALA A 3 1.49 -6.58 -18.32
CA ALA A 3 1.13 -6.42 -16.92
C ALA A 3 2.24 -5.70 -16.15
N VAL A 4 1.93 -4.56 -15.55
CA VAL A 4 2.88 -3.73 -14.79
C VAL A 4 2.48 -3.71 -13.32
N ARG A 5 3.45 -3.95 -12.43
CA ARG A 5 3.29 -3.83 -10.99
C ARG A 5 3.76 -2.45 -10.54
N LEU A 6 2.84 -1.63 -10.04
CA LEU A 6 3.11 -0.32 -9.49
C LEU A 6 3.10 -0.41 -7.96
N PHE A 7 4.28 -0.41 -7.35
CA PHE A 7 4.41 -0.35 -5.89
C PHE A 7 3.77 0.95 -5.38
N GLN A 8 2.90 0.85 -4.37
CA GLN A 8 2.19 2.01 -3.80
C GLN A 8 2.73 2.41 -2.43
N GLY A 9 3.22 1.45 -1.65
CA GLY A 9 3.61 1.71 -0.26
C GLY A 9 3.48 0.49 0.63
N TYR A 10 3.39 0.74 1.93
CA TYR A 10 3.25 -0.29 2.95
C TYR A 10 2.00 -0.07 3.80
N LEU A 11 1.41 -1.18 4.26
CA LEU A 11 0.39 -1.23 5.29
C LEU A 11 0.91 -2.07 6.45
N TRP A 12 0.60 -1.70 7.69
CA TRP A 12 0.91 -2.53 8.83
C TRP A 12 -0.17 -2.48 9.91
N HIS A 13 -0.21 -3.52 10.73
CA HIS A 13 -1.07 -3.58 11.91
C HIS A 13 -0.43 -4.44 13.02
N PRO A 14 -0.88 -4.30 14.29
CA PRO A 14 -0.35 -5.09 15.38
C PRO A 14 -0.51 -6.59 15.12
N ARG A 15 0.53 -7.37 15.41
CA ARG A 15 0.49 -8.83 15.22
C ARG A 15 -0.61 -9.51 16.06
N ALA A 16 -0.89 -8.93 17.23
CA ALA A 16 -1.95 -9.40 18.13
C ALA A 16 -3.37 -9.05 17.63
N LEU A 17 -3.50 -8.13 16.68
CA LEU A 17 -4.78 -7.75 16.10
C LEU A 17 -5.08 -8.65 14.89
N ALA A 18 -6.13 -9.47 15.02
CA ALA A 18 -6.63 -10.26 13.91
C ALA A 18 -7.42 -9.37 12.94
N LEU A 19 -6.82 -9.06 11.79
CA LEU A 19 -7.42 -8.28 10.71
C LEU A 19 -7.64 -9.17 9.49
N ASP A 20 -8.86 -9.15 8.95
CA ASP A 20 -9.17 -9.76 7.67
C ASP A 20 -9.02 -8.71 6.56
N LEU A 21 -7.80 -8.58 6.04
CA LEU A 21 -7.49 -7.64 4.95
C LEU A 21 -8.31 -7.91 3.69
N LYS A 22 -8.72 -9.16 3.44
CA LYS A 22 -9.52 -9.50 2.26
C LYS A 22 -10.94 -8.96 2.34
N ALA A 23 -11.49 -8.84 3.55
CA ALA A 23 -12.79 -8.23 3.79
C ALA A 23 -12.74 -6.69 3.84
N LEU A 24 -11.57 -6.13 4.17
CA LEU A 24 -11.40 -4.69 4.39
C LEU A 24 -10.86 -3.95 3.16
N LEU A 25 -9.96 -4.57 2.40
CA LEU A 25 -9.38 -3.95 1.22
C LEU A 25 -10.23 -4.26 -0.01
N PRO A 26 -10.43 -3.26 -0.90
CA PRO A 26 -11.11 -3.51 -2.16
C PRO A 26 -10.25 -4.42 -3.05
N GLY A 27 -10.90 -5.20 -3.92
CA GLY A 27 -10.16 -5.99 -4.91
C GLY A 27 -9.48 -5.14 -5.97
N GLU A 28 -9.99 -3.93 -6.22
CA GLU A 28 -9.51 -3.03 -7.27
C GLU A 28 -9.56 -1.57 -6.81
N VAL A 29 -8.62 -0.75 -7.30
CA VAL A 29 -8.51 0.68 -7.05
C VAL A 29 -8.24 1.35 -8.40
N ALA A 30 -9.03 2.36 -8.75
CA ALA A 30 -8.92 3.06 -10.05
C ALA A 30 -8.87 2.11 -11.28
N GLY A 31 -9.61 0.99 -11.22
CA GLY A 31 -9.64 -0.02 -12.29
C GLY A 31 -8.40 -0.93 -12.37
N ALA A 32 -7.45 -0.80 -11.45
CA ALA A 32 -6.29 -1.67 -11.31
C ALA A 32 -6.49 -2.66 -10.14
N ARG A 33 -5.96 -3.88 -10.28
CA ARG A 33 -6.07 -4.90 -9.23
C ARG A 33 -5.16 -4.56 -8.05
N LEU A 34 -5.73 -4.44 -6.85
CA LEU A 34 -4.96 -4.25 -5.63
C LEU A 34 -4.42 -5.59 -5.13
N LEU A 35 -3.12 -5.61 -4.85
CA LEU A 35 -2.40 -6.74 -4.28
C LEU A 35 -1.76 -6.30 -2.96
N TRP A 36 -1.74 -7.21 -1.99
CA TRP A 36 -1.05 -7.03 -0.72
C TRP A 36 -0.30 -8.31 -0.35
N ASP A 37 1.01 -8.18 -0.14
CA ASP A 37 1.90 -9.30 0.16
C ASP A 37 2.57 -9.06 1.51
N GLU A 38 2.50 -10.02 2.44
CA GLU A 38 3.18 -9.89 3.74
C GLU A 38 4.70 -9.92 3.54
N VAL A 39 5.39 -8.95 4.14
CA VAL A 39 6.84 -8.75 4.01
C VAL A 39 7.47 -8.45 5.38
N PRO A 40 8.79 -8.63 5.52
CA PRO A 40 9.52 -8.10 6.67
C PRO A 40 9.35 -6.57 6.78
N PRO A 41 9.44 -5.99 7.99
CA PRO A 41 9.42 -4.54 8.15
C PRO A 41 10.52 -3.86 7.32
N PRO A 42 10.22 -2.73 6.63
CA PRO A 42 11.21 -2.03 5.81
C PRO A 42 12.27 -1.29 6.65
N THR A 43 11.99 -1.05 7.93
CA THR A 43 12.88 -0.44 8.92
C THR A 43 12.70 -1.15 10.27
N PRO A 44 13.74 -1.26 11.12
CA PRO A 44 13.64 -1.88 12.44
C PRO A 44 12.81 -1.08 13.47
N PHE A 45 12.69 0.23 13.29
CA PHE A 45 12.00 1.14 14.21
C PHE A 45 11.12 2.14 13.46
N PHE A 46 10.02 2.53 14.09
CA PHE A 46 9.22 3.68 13.68
C PHE A 46 9.90 5.01 14.04
N GLU A 47 9.36 6.13 13.55
CA GLU A 47 9.89 7.47 13.82
C GLU A 47 9.90 7.83 15.32
N ASP A 48 8.98 7.28 16.10
CA ASP A 48 8.90 7.44 17.55
C ASP A 48 9.88 6.54 18.33
N GLY A 49 10.68 5.73 17.62
CA GLY A 49 11.64 4.79 18.20
C GLY A 49 11.04 3.46 18.65
N THR A 50 9.74 3.24 18.46
CA THR A 50 9.12 1.95 18.80
C THR A 50 9.49 0.86 17.78
N PRO A 51 9.63 -0.40 18.20
CA PRO A 51 10.09 -1.45 17.31
C PRO A 51 9.00 -1.98 16.38
N THR A 52 9.32 -2.10 15.10
CA THR A 52 8.38 -2.52 14.05
C THR A 52 8.07 -4.03 14.07
N HIS A 53 8.90 -4.86 14.70
CA HIS A 53 8.68 -6.32 14.78
C HIS A 53 7.39 -6.71 15.51
N THR A 54 6.80 -5.78 16.27
CA THR A 54 5.50 -5.94 16.93
C THR A 54 4.32 -5.92 15.94
N GLN A 55 4.57 -5.51 14.71
CA GLN A 55 3.58 -5.37 13.64
C GLN A 55 3.76 -6.45 12.57
N ARG A 56 2.74 -6.62 11.72
CA ARG A 56 2.81 -7.32 10.43
C ARG A 56 2.81 -6.27 9.33
N PHE A 57 3.71 -6.38 8.36
CA PHE A 57 3.82 -5.44 7.25
C PHE A 57 3.38 -6.11 5.96
N TYR A 58 2.75 -5.32 5.10
CA TYR A 58 2.31 -5.72 3.79
C TYR A 58 2.76 -4.69 2.77
N GLN A 59 3.34 -5.16 1.67
CA GLN A 59 3.62 -4.34 0.51
C GLN A 59 2.32 -4.20 -0.31
N LEU A 60 1.91 -2.96 -0.58
CA LEU A 60 0.76 -2.65 -1.43
C LEU A 60 1.23 -2.41 -2.87
N THR A 61 0.60 -3.09 -3.83
CA THR A 61 0.94 -3.00 -5.26
C THR A 61 -0.32 -2.99 -6.11
N LEU A 62 -0.35 -2.15 -7.15
CA LEU A 62 -1.38 -2.17 -8.18
C LEU A 62 -0.88 -2.95 -9.39
N LEU A 63 -1.70 -3.88 -9.86
CA LEU A 63 -1.48 -4.60 -11.10
C LEU A 63 -2.30 -3.96 -12.21
N VAL A 64 -1.60 -3.33 -13.15
CA VAL A 64 -2.17 -2.61 -14.30
C VAL A 64 -1.94 -3.42 -15.57
N LEU A 65 -2.97 -3.60 -16.38
CA LEU A 65 -2.86 -4.13 -17.73
C LEU A 65 -2.89 -2.96 -18.71
N THR A 66 -1.81 -2.74 -19.46
CA THR A 66 -1.68 -1.57 -20.34
C THR A 66 -0.84 -1.87 -21.59
N GLU A 67 -0.92 -1.02 -22.60
CA GLU A 67 0.02 -1.01 -23.73
C GLU A 67 1.06 0.12 -23.61
N GLU A 68 0.83 1.06 -22.68
CA GLU A 68 1.67 2.21 -22.44
C GLU A 68 2.98 1.82 -21.72
N PRO A 69 4.06 2.60 -21.90
CA PRO A 69 5.29 2.40 -21.15
C PRO A 69 5.16 2.87 -19.69
N PRO A 70 5.98 2.35 -18.75
CA PRO A 70 5.86 2.67 -17.32
C PRO A 70 5.90 4.16 -16.99
N GLU A 71 6.71 4.96 -17.69
CA GLU A 71 6.79 6.41 -17.50
C GLU A 71 5.47 7.15 -17.76
N ALA A 72 4.61 6.60 -18.61
CA ALA A 72 3.28 7.17 -18.91
C ALA A 72 2.23 6.81 -17.85
N LEU A 73 2.53 5.88 -16.93
CA LEU A 73 1.61 5.44 -15.88
C LEU A 73 1.65 6.31 -14.63
N LYS A 74 2.49 7.34 -14.59
CA LYS A 74 2.59 8.25 -13.43
C LYS A 74 1.24 8.87 -13.04
N PRO A 75 0.41 9.40 -13.97
CA PRO A 75 -0.89 9.96 -13.60
C PRO A 75 -1.84 8.92 -12.99
N LEU A 76 -1.83 7.69 -13.51
CA LEU A 76 -2.61 6.58 -12.96
C LEU A 76 -2.13 6.21 -11.56
N ALA A 77 -0.81 6.18 -11.34
CA ALA A 77 -0.25 5.90 -10.03
C ALA A 77 -0.65 6.97 -9.01
N GLU A 78 -0.63 8.25 -9.38
CA GLU A 78 -1.04 9.36 -8.50
C GLU A 78 -2.55 9.32 -8.18
N GLU A 79 -3.40 9.08 -9.18
CA GLU A 79 -4.84 8.92 -8.98
C GLU A 79 -5.15 7.72 -8.08
N ALA A 80 -4.51 6.58 -8.35
CA ALA A 80 -4.76 5.37 -7.60
C ALA A 80 -4.21 5.45 -6.17
N ALA A 81 -3.09 6.15 -5.94
CA ALA A 81 -2.58 6.44 -4.60
C ALA A 81 -3.61 7.25 -3.80
N LYS A 82 -4.15 8.33 -4.37
CA LYS A 82 -5.19 9.14 -3.73
C LYS A 82 -6.42 8.31 -3.33
N VAL A 83 -6.96 7.50 -4.25
CA VAL A 83 -8.13 6.66 -3.96
C VAL A 83 -7.78 5.59 -2.91
N LEU A 84 -6.57 5.04 -2.96
CA LEU A 84 -6.09 4.10 -1.96
C LEU A 84 -5.96 4.78 -0.58
N GLY A 85 -5.48 6.03 -0.52
CA GLY A 85 -5.43 6.83 0.70
C GLY A 85 -6.79 6.94 1.37
N GLU A 86 -7.85 7.31 0.62
CA GLU A 86 -9.22 7.37 1.14
C GLU A 86 -9.72 6.02 1.70
N VAL A 87 -9.34 4.91 1.07
CA VAL A 87 -9.65 3.56 1.58
C VAL A 87 -8.92 3.27 2.89
N LEU A 88 -7.63 3.63 2.95
CA LEU A 88 -6.77 3.37 4.09
C LEU A 88 -7.14 4.22 5.31
N GLU A 89 -7.59 5.47 5.09
CA GLU A 89 -8.14 6.33 6.14
C GLU A 89 -9.40 5.75 6.80
N GLY A 90 -10.17 4.93 6.08
CA GLY A 90 -11.35 4.25 6.59
C GLY A 90 -11.07 2.98 7.41
N LEU A 91 -9.81 2.55 7.52
CA LEU A 91 -9.45 1.32 8.22
C LEU A 91 -9.52 1.48 9.75
N PRO A 92 -9.66 0.37 10.51
CA PRO A 92 -9.73 0.42 11.96
C PRO A 92 -8.53 1.14 12.59
N PRO A 93 -8.73 1.81 13.74
CA PRO A 93 -7.63 2.47 14.45
C PRO A 93 -6.56 1.44 14.84
N GLY A 94 -5.29 1.82 14.66
CA GLY A 94 -4.13 0.95 14.86
C GLY A 94 -3.61 0.29 13.59
N VAL A 95 -4.34 0.38 12.47
CA VAL A 95 -3.75 0.16 11.14
C VAL A 95 -2.95 1.39 10.77
N GLY A 96 -1.67 1.22 10.46
CA GLY A 96 -0.82 2.26 9.90
C GLY A 96 -0.49 1.97 8.44
N TRP A 97 -0.12 3.01 7.71
CA TRP A 97 0.24 2.92 6.31
C TRP A 97 1.18 4.06 5.92
N LEU A 98 1.87 3.87 4.80
CA LEU A 98 2.74 4.87 4.18
C LEU A 98 2.67 4.66 2.67
N LEU A 99 2.09 5.62 1.94
CA LEU A 99 2.09 5.60 0.48
C LEU A 99 3.27 6.39 -0.07
N LEU A 100 3.67 6.10 -1.31
CA LEU A 100 4.75 6.80 -1.99
C LEU A 100 4.47 8.30 -2.14
N GLU A 101 3.20 8.69 -2.29
CA GLU A 101 2.80 10.09 -2.39
C GLU A 101 3.06 10.90 -1.10
N ASP A 102 3.15 10.22 0.05
CA ASP A 102 3.44 10.85 1.34
C ASP A 102 4.94 11.07 1.57
N LEU A 103 5.79 10.48 0.72
CA LEU A 103 7.23 10.62 0.84
C LEU A 103 7.67 12.03 0.46
N ARG A 104 8.48 12.64 1.32
CA ARG A 104 9.05 13.96 1.08
C ARG A 104 10.23 13.87 0.11
N PRO A 105 10.41 14.87 -0.78
CA PRO A 105 11.64 15.00 -1.57
C PRO A 105 12.88 15.04 -0.67
N LEU A 106 14.00 14.52 -1.20
CA LEU A 106 15.32 14.57 -0.56
C LEU A 106 15.88 16.00 -0.51
#